data_AF-A0AAF0YLY5-F1
#
_entry.id   AF-A0AAF0YLY5-F1
#
_cell.length_a   1.000
_cell.length_b   1.000
_cell.length_c   1.000
_cell.angle_alpha   90.00
_cell.angle_beta   90.00
_cell.angle_gamma   90.00
#
_symmetry.space_group_name_H-M   'P 1'
#
loop_
_entity.id
_entity.type
_entity.pdbx_description
1 polymer ?
#
loop_
_entity_poly.entity_id
_entity_poly.type
_entity_poly.pdbx_seq_one_letter_code
_entity_poly.pdbx_strand_id
1 'polypeptide(L)'
;MTNKIIKMLNKYTIDLDSKKESLKGERKVRRRRMIIVSMLAFVFIFAFISGGIKQKVENRALKDEVRETELVLEEKQEKRAELEQEIIQLNDENYIRRIARGDFFMSGSGELIFSLPESKKESTQTETQTNENEDSESKE
;
A
#
# COMPACT_ATOMS: atom_id res chain seq x y z
N MET A 1 -40.11 -44.82 -62.48
CA MET A 1 -39.94 -43.92 -63.64
C MET A 1 -39.40 -42.59 -63.13
N THR A 2 -38.22 -42.15 -63.58
CA THR A 2 -37.63 -40.86 -63.19
C THR A 2 -38.03 -39.80 -64.22
N ASN A 3 -38.88 -38.86 -63.80
CA ASN A 3 -39.35 -37.78 -64.67
C ASN A 3 -38.18 -36.84 -65.00
N LYS A 4 -37.83 -36.75 -66.28
CA LYS A 4 -36.82 -35.84 -66.80
C LYS A 4 -37.41 -34.43 -66.85
N ILE A 5 -37.08 -33.61 -65.85
CA ILE A 5 -37.49 -32.21 -65.82
C ILE A 5 -36.57 -31.42 -66.74
N ILE A 6 -37.11 -30.93 -67.86
CA ILE A 6 -36.39 -30.11 -68.84
C ILE A 6 -36.58 -28.64 -68.45
N LYS A 7 -35.48 -27.94 -68.19
CA LYS A 7 -35.53 -26.49 -67.96
C LYS A 7 -35.96 -25.79 -69.24
N MET A 8 -36.98 -24.92 -69.14
CA MET A 8 -37.41 -24.11 -70.27
C MET A 8 -36.33 -23.07 -70.62
N LEU A 9 -35.79 -23.18 -71.84
CA LEU A 9 -34.81 -22.27 -72.42
C LEU A 9 -35.51 -21.01 -72.97
N ASN A 10 -36.08 -20.20 -72.07
CA ASN A 10 -36.71 -18.93 -72.42
C ASN A 10 -35.72 -17.78 -72.14
N LYS A 11 -35.71 -16.76 -73.00
CA LYS A 11 -34.94 -15.52 -72.80
C LYS A 11 -35.17 -14.92 -71.41
N TYR A 12 -36.39 -15.01 -70.88
CA TYR A 12 -36.73 -14.53 -69.54
C TYR A 12 -36.05 -15.33 -68.41
N THR A 13 -36.00 -16.67 -68.50
CA THR A 13 -35.37 -17.50 -67.46
C THR A 13 -33.85 -17.37 -67.47
N ILE A 14 -33.26 -17.20 -68.64
CA ILE A 14 -31.82 -16.96 -68.82
C ILE A 14 -31.40 -15.61 -68.21
N ASP A 15 -32.19 -14.56 -68.42
CA ASP A 15 -31.91 -13.23 -67.85
C ASP A 15 -32.05 -13.22 -66.31
N LEU A 16 -33.05 -13.93 -65.78
CA LEU A 16 -33.20 -14.11 -64.33
C LEU A 16 -32.04 -14.90 -63.71
N ASP A 17 -31.59 -15.98 -64.34
CA ASP A 17 -30.51 -16.80 -63.83
C ASP A 17 -29.16 -16.05 -63.93
N SER A 18 -28.89 -15.33 -65.01
CA SER A 18 -27.69 -14.48 -65.14
C SER A 18 -27.66 -13.33 -64.14
N LYS A 19 -28.82 -12.71 -63.85
CA LYS A 19 -28.96 -11.72 -62.76
C LYS A 19 -28.74 -12.34 -61.37
N LYS A 20 -29.20 -13.57 -61.13
CA LYS A 20 -28.93 -14.28 -59.87
C LYS A 20 -27.46 -14.64 -59.71
N GLU A 21 -26.78 -15.07 -60.78
CA GLU A 21 -25.36 -15.43 -60.74
C GLU A 21 -24.45 -14.22 -60.51
N SER A 22 -24.72 -13.08 -61.15
CA SER A 22 -23.99 -11.81 -60.89
C SER A 22 -24.15 -11.36 -59.43
N LEU A 23 -25.38 -11.38 -58.90
CA LEU A 23 -25.65 -11.05 -57.50
C LEU A 23 -24.96 -12.03 -56.52
N LYS A 24 -24.86 -13.33 -56.84
CA LYS A 24 -24.12 -14.30 -56.03
C LYS A 24 -22.62 -14.01 -56.00
N GLY A 25 -22.04 -13.64 -57.14
CA GLY A 25 -20.64 -13.23 -57.27
C GLY A 25 -20.33 -11.99 -56.42
N GLU A 26 -21.14 -10.95 -56.55
CA GLU A 26 -21.00 -9.70 -55.77
C GLU A 26 -21.12 -9.94 -54.26
N ARG A 27 -22.07 -10.78 -53.83
CA ARG A 27 -22.24 -11.17 -52.42
C ARG A 27 -21.04 -11.97 -51.90
N LYS A 28 -20.38 -12.76 -52.74
CA LYS A 28 -19.20 -13.55 -52.35
C LYS A 28 -17.99 -12.63 -52.12
N VAL A 29 -17.79 -11.64 -52.99
CA VAL A 29 -16.74 -10.62 -52.82
C VAL A 29 -17.01 -9.75 -51.59
N ARG A 30 -18.26 -9.30 -51.40
CA ARG A 30 -18.66 -8.52 -50.23
C ARG A 30 -18.45 -9.29 -48.93
N ARG A 31 -18.83 -10.57 -48.87
CA ARG A 31 -18.60 -11.42 -47.68
C ARG A 31 -17.10 -11.61 -47.39
N ARG A 32 -16.27 -11.82 -48.41
CA ARG A 32 -14.81 -11.91 -48.24
C ARG A 32 -14.23 -10.62 -47.65
N ARG A 33 -14.66 -9.46 -48.13
CA ARG A 33 -14.26 -8.15 -47.58
C ARG A 33 -14.72 -7.98 -46.13
N MET A 34 -15.95 -8.34 -45.81
CA MET A 34 -16.50 -8.25 -44.45
C MET A 34 -15.76 -9.17 -43.46
N ILE A 35 -15.32 -10.36 -43.89
CA ILE A 35 -14.52 -11.26 -43.04
C ILE A 35 -13.17 -10.62 -42.68
N ILE A 36 -12.49 -10.00 -43.66
CA ILE A 36 -11.21 -9.32 -43.42
C ILE A 36 -11.38 -8.13 -42.46
N VAL A 37 -12.41 -7.30 -42.69
CA VAL A 37 -12.72 -6.17 -41.82
C VAL A 37 -13.08 -6.63 -40.41
N SER A 38 -13.88 -7.68 -40.28
CA SER A 38 -14.24 -8.29 -38.99
C SER A 38 -13.00 -8.80 -38.25
N MET A 39 -12.09 -9.47 -38.95
CA MET A 39 -10.84 -9.98 -38.37
C MET A 39 -9.96 -8.84 -37.85
N LEU A 40 -9.84 -7.74 -38.60
CA LEU A 40 -9.17 -6.52 -38.14
C LEU A 40 -9.84 -5.92 -36.90
N ALA A 41 -11.18 -5.83 -36.90
CA ALA A 41 -11.93 -5.32 -35.76
C ALA A 41 -11.68 -6.17 -34.49
N PHE A 42 -11.63 -7.49 -34.61
CA PHE A 42 -11.28 -8.37 -33.49
C PHE A 42 -9.88 -8.13 -32.95
N VAL A 43 -8.89 -7.88 -33.81
CA VAL A 43 -7.53 -7.54 -33.38
C VAL A 43 -7.53 -6.24 -32.57
N PHE A 44 -8.24 -5.21 -33.03
CA PHE A 44 -8.37 -3.95 -32.28
C PHE A 44 -9.08 -4.13 -30.94
N ILE A 45 -10.18 -4.89 -30.90
CA ILE A 45 -10.89 -5.19 -29.65
C ILE A 45 -9.98 -5.94 -28.67
N PHE A 46 -9.23 -6.94 -29.16
CA PHE A 46 -8.31 -7.72 -28.34
C PHE A 46 -7.17 -6.86 -27.79
N ALA A 47 -6.60 -5.96 -28.60
CA ALA A 47 -5.59 -4.99 -28.17
C ALA A 47 -6.15 -4.03 -27.12
N PHE A 48 -7.39 -3.56 -27.29
CA PHE A 48 -8.06 -2.66 -26.35
C PHE A 48 -8.33 -3.32 -24.99
N ILE A 49 -8.81 -4.57 -25.00
CA ILE A 49 -9.03 -5.37 -23.78
C ILE A 49 -7.70 -5.63 -23.08
N SER A 50 -6.66 -5.99 -23.83
CA SER A 50 -5.32 -6.25 -23.31
C SER A 50 -4.68 -4.98 -22.70
N GLY A 51 -4.87 -3.82 -23.32
CA GLY A 51 -4.46 -2.52 -22.76
C GLY A 51 -5.22 -2.15 -21.48
N GLY A 52 -6.53 -2.36 -21.46
CA GLY A 52 -7.38 -2.05 -20.30
C GLY A 52 -7.12 -2.94 -19.07
N ILE A 53 -6.67 -4.17 -19.26
CA ILE A 53 -6.29 -5.06 -18.15
C ILE A 53 -5.03 -4.56 -17.45
N LYS A 54 -4.03 -4.08 -18.20
CA LYS A 54 -2.78 -3.55 -17.63
C LYS A 54 -3.03 -2.36 -16.70
N GLN A 55 -3.91 -1.45 -17.13
CA GLN A 55 -4.25 -0.26 -16.36
C GLN A 55 -4.96 -0.59 -15.03
N LYS A 56 -5.72 -1.69 -14.96
CA LYS A 56 -6.39 -2.11 -13.72
C LYS A 56 -5.45 -2.80 -12.72
N VAL A 57 -4.44 -3.53 -13.21
CA VAL A 57 -3.45 -4.20 -12.35
C VAL A 57 -2.50 -3.16 -11.75
N GLU A 58 -2.02 -2.22 -12.55
CA GLU A 58 -1.16 -1.13 -12.09
C GLU A 58 -1.86 -0.25 -11.05
N ASN A 59 -3.15 0.07 -11.25
CA ASN A 59 -3.92 0.86 -10.29
C ASN A 59 -4.19 0.13 -8.96
N ARG A 60 -4.17 -1.20 -8.94
CA ARG A 60 -4.29 -1.98 -7.69
C ARG A 60 -2.95 -2.03 -6.96
N ALA A 61 -1.86 -2.33 -7.67
CA ALA A 61 -0.52 -2.32 -7.11
C ALA A 61 -0.16 -0.95 -6.51
N LEU A 62 -0.50 0.15 -7.21
CA LEU A 62 -0.28 1.51 -6.69
C LEU A 62 -1.09 1.78 -5.42
N LYS A 63 -2.31 1.25 -5.30
CA LYS A 63 -3.15 1.46 -4.11
C LYS A 63 -2.65 0.68 -2.90
N ASP A 64 -2.11 -0.50 -3.13
CA ASP A 64 -1.55 -1.33 -2.06
C ASP A 64 -0.21 -0.73 -1.60
N GLU A 65 0.63 -0.27 -2.53
CA GLU A 65 1.89 0.44 -2.22
C GLU A 65 1.65 1.78 -1.49
N VAL A 66 0.63 2.54 -1.88
CA VAL A 66 0.25 3.77 -1.16
C VAL A 66 -0.22 3.45 0.27
N ARG A 67 -1.00 2.39 0.48
CA ARG A 67 -1.41 1.99 1.82
C ARG A 67 -0.25 1.52 2.68
N GLU A 68 0.65 0.70 2.14
CA GLU A 68 1.83 0.25 2.87
C GLU A 68 2.74 1.43 3.23
N THR A 69 2.92 2.38 2.31
CA THR A 69 3.73 3.58 2.58
C THR A 69 3.06 4.53 3.57
N GLU A 70 1.73 4.68 3.56
CA GLU A 70 0.98 5.44 4.57
C GLU A 70 1.12 4.83 5.97
N LEU A 71 0.98 3.50 6.10
CA LEU A 71 1.15 2.80 7.38
C LEU A 71 2.58 2.95 7.93
N VAL A 72 3.59 2.78 7.06
CA VAL A 72 5.00 2.96 7.45
C VAL A 72 5.29 4.42 7.80
N LEU A 73 4.62 5.39 7.17
CA LEU A 73 4.75 6.80 7.49
C LEU A 73 4.16 7.09 8.88
N GLU A 74 2.96 6.58 9.16
CA GLU A 74 2.26 6.74 10.43
C GLU A 74 3.09 6.14 11.58
N GLU A 75 3.57 4.90 11.44
CA GLU A 75 4.46 4.25 12.43
C GLU A 75 5.72 5.10 12.70
N LYS A 76 6.34 5.64 11.65
CA LYS A 76 7.52 6.49 11.79
C LYS A 76 7.22 7.83 12.44
N GLN A 77 6.02 8.39 12.23
CA GLN A 77 5.60 9.63 12.86
C GLN A 77 5.29 9.44 14.34
N GLU A 78 4.59 8.37 14.71
CA GLU A 78 4.35 8.00 16.11
C GLU A 78 5.66 7.81 16.85
N LYS A 79 6.58 7.02 16.28
CA LYS A 79 7.89 6.78 16.88
C LYS A 79 8.73 8.04 17.01
N ARG A 80 8.63 8.97 16.06
CA ARG A 80 9.28 10.29 16.18
C ARG A 80 8.68 11.11 17.32
N ALA A 81 7.36 11.15 17.45
CA ALA A 81 6.68 11.89 18.50
C ALA A 81 7.01 11.32 19.90
N GLU A 82 7.06 10.00 20.03
CA GLU A 82 7.48 9.32 21.26
C GLU A 82 8.92 9.66 21.63
N LEU A 83 9.85 9.56 20.67
CA LEU A 83 11.26 9.90 20.90
C LEU A 83 11.45 11.40 21.21
N GLU A 84 10.69 12.29 20.57
CA GLU A 84 10.71 13.73 20.89
C GLU A 84 10.21 13.99 22.32
N GLN A 85 9.13 13.32 22.74
CA GLN A 85 8.66 13.40 24.12
C GLN A 85 9.68 12.84 25.11
N GLU A 86 10.35 11.73 24.77
CA GLU A 86 11.39 11.15 25.61
C GLU A 86 12.59 12.11 25.74
N ILE A 87 13.02 12.76 24.66
CA ILE A 87 14.08 13.78 24.69
C ILE A 87 13.69 14.96 25.58
N ILE A 88 12.45 15.45 25.46
CA ILE A 88 11.96 16.56 26.29
C ILE A 88 11.96 16.16 27.78
N GLN A 89 11.48 14.95 28.08
CA GLN A 89 11.47 14.40 29.43
C GLN A 89 12.89 14.22 29.98
N LEU A 90 13.81 13.69 29.19
CA LEU A 90 15.23 13.53 29.54
C LEU A 90 15.95 14.86 29.78
N ASN A 91 15.49 15.95 29.16
CA ASN A 91 16.07 17.29 29.38
C ASN A 91 15.39 18.05 30.53
N ASP A 92 14.29 17.53 31.09
CA ASP A 92 13.60 18.13 32.24
C ASP A 92 14.17 17.60 33.57
N GLU A 93 14.77 18.49 34.35
CA GLU A 93 15.36 18.17 35.65
C GLU A 93 14.33 17.57 36.63
N ASN A 94 13.06 17.98 36.57
CA ASN A 94 12.00 17.45 37.44
C ASN A 94 11.64 16.00 37.08
N TYR A 95 11.68 15.67 35.78
CA TYR A 95 11.45 14.31 35.31
C TYR A 95 12.56 13.37 35.80
N ILE A 96 13.82 13.78 35.66
CA ILE A 96 14.99 13.03 36.15
C ILE A 96 14.89 12.82 37.68
N ARG A 97 14.55 13.87 38.44
CA ARG A 97 14.44 13.78 39.90
C ARG A 97 13.32 12.83 40.35
N ARG A 98 12.23 12.72 39.57
CA ARG A 98 11.15 11.76 39.81
C ARG A 98 11.59 10.32 39.57
N ILE A 99 12.29 10.05 38.47
CA ILE A 99 12.88 8.72 38.19
C ILE A 99 13.88 8.35 39.28
N ALA A 100 14.76 9.28 39.67
CA ALA A 100 15.74 9.07 40.73
C ALA A 100 15.08 8.68 42.07
N ARG A 101 14.00 9.37 42.46
CA ARG A 101 13.24 9.05 43.70
C ARG A 101 12.43 7.76 43.60
N GLY A 102 11.80 7.50 42.45
CA GLY A 102 10.86 6.38 42.27
C GLY A 102 11.54 5.05 41.96
N ASP A 103 12.43 5.04 40.97
CA ASP A 103 13.04 3.82 40.46
C ASP A 103 14.38 3.50 41.15
N PHE A 104 15.09 4.54 41.59
CA PHE A 104 16.42 4.42 42.19
C PHE A 104 16.48 4.76 43.69
N PHE A 105 15.34 5.09 44.32
CA PHE A 105 15.24 5.46 45.74
C PHE A 105 16.28 6.53 46.18
N MET A 106 16.62 7.47 45.30
CA MET A 106 17.53 8.58 45.62
C MET A 106 16.75 9.76 46.18
N SER A 107 17.24 10.36 47.28
CA SER A 107 16.68 11.59 47.85
C SER A 107 17.58 12.79 47.59
N GLY A 108 16.98 13.99 47.55
CA GLY A 108 17.72 15.24 47.43
C GLY A 108 18.40 15.63 48.75
N SER A 109 19.23 16.68 48.71
CA SER A 109 19.88 17.24 49.91
C SER A 109 18.84 17.61 50.96
N GLY A 110 18.89 16.97 52.13
CA GLY A 110 17.98 17.22 53.26
C GLY A 110 16.65 16.46 53.24
N GLU A 111 16.44 15.53 52.29
CA GLU A 111 15.24 14.67 52.23
C GLU A 111 15.47 13.31 52.91
N LEU A 112 14.55 12.90 53.81
CA LEU A 112 14.61 11.62 54.54
C LEU A 112 13.72 10.56 53.87
N ILE A 113 14.30 9.38 53.58
CA ILE A 113 13.59 8.25 52.95
C ILE A 113 12.97 7.37 54.04
N PHE A 114 11.65 7.16 53.97
CA PHE A 114 10.92 6.25 54.85
C PHE A 114 10.51 4.98 54.10
N SER A 115 11.20 3.88 54.34
CA SER A 115 10.80 2.57 53.82
C SER A 115 9.67 2.01 54.69
N LEU A 116 8.46 1.91 54.12
CA LEU A 116 7.35 1.24 54.78
C LEU A 116 7.63 -0.27 54.84
N PRO A 117 7.42 -0.94 55.99
CA PRO A 117 7.57 -2.38 56.09
C PRO A 117 6.38 -3.10 55.44
N GLU A 118 6.28 -3.05 54.12
CA GLU A 118 5.49 -4.03 53.36
C GLU A 118 6.44 -5.09 52.81
N SER A 119 6.37 -6.28 53.43
CA SER A 119 6.91 -7.56 52.96
C SER A 119 8.21 -7.49 52.14
N LYS A 120 9.36 -7.61 52.85
CA LYS A 120 10.66 -8.08 52.34
C LYS A 120 10.79 -8.13 50.80
N LYS A 121 11.22 -7.03 50.21
CA LYS A 121 12.26 -7.08 49.17
C LYS A 121 13.39 -6.19 49.65
N GLU A 122 14.53 -6.84 49.84
CA GLU A 122 15.71 -6.36 50.54
C GLU A 122 16.17 -4.99 50.01
N SER A 123 16.34 -4.02 50.91
CA SER A 123 17.20 -2.86 50.67
C SER A 123 18.22 -2.78 51.80
N THR A 124 19.46 -3.03 51.39
CA THR A 124 20.70 -2.84 52.13
C THR A 124 20.79 -1.39 52.58
N GLN A 125 21.14 -1.21 53.87
CA GLN A 125 21.46 0.07 54.48
C GLN A 125 22.66 0.70 53.77
N THR A 126 22.59 1.98 53.43
CA THR A 126 23.79 2.81 53.24
C THR A 126 23.52 4.16 53.86
N GLU A 127 23.99 4.31 55.10
CA GLU A 127 24.24 5.60 55.72
C GLU A 127 25.41 6.25 54.98
N THR A 128 25.23 7.45 54.45
CA THR A 128 26.37 8.33 54.16
C THR A 128 26.11 9.66 54.80
N GLN A 129 26.72 9.83 55.97
CA GLN A 129 26.93 11.12 56.60
C GLN A 129 27.99 11.86 55.77
N THR A 130 27.70 13.09 55.34
CA THR A 130 28.74 14.01 54.89
C THR A 130 28.61 15.25 55.74
N ASN A 131 29.49 15.36 56.74
CA ASN A 131 29.71 16.57 57.50
C ASN A 131 30.60 17.51 56.68
N GLU A 132 30.18 18.76 56.57
CA GLU A 132 31.01 19.90 56.19
C GLU A 132 32.10 20.11 57.26
N ASN A 133 33.35 20.36 56.84
CA ASN A 133 34.04 21.62 57.16
C ASN A 133 35.48 21.65 56.60
N GLU A 134 35.73 22.77 55.91
CA GLU A 134 36.94 23.59 55.87
C GLU A 134 38.28 22.93 55.55
N ASP A 135 38.81 23.23 54.35
CA ASP A 135 40.19 23.68 54.29
C ASP A 135 40.26 25.01 53.52
N SER A 136 40.68 26.02 54.27
CA SER A 136 41.20 27.29 53.81
C SER A 136 42.50 27.08 53.05
N GLU A 137 42.60 27.54 51.81
CA GLU A 137 43.90 27.93 51.26
C GLU A 137 43.77 29.24 50.48
N SER A 138 44.02 30.32 51.21
CA SER A 138 44.61 31.53 50.66
C SER A 138 46.05 31.24 50.24
N LYS A 139 46.41 31.45 48.97
CA LYS A 139 47.57 32.26 48.54
C LYS A 139 47.71 32.29 47.01
N GLU A 140 47.88 33.54 46.54
CA GLU A 140 48.34 34.04 45.22
C GLU A 140 47.51 33.77 43.96
#